data_AF-A0A1I7FE55-F1
#
_entry.id   AF-A0A1I7FE55-F1
#
_cell.length_a   1.000
_cell.length_b   1.000
_cell.length_c   1.000
_cell.angle_alpha   90.00
_cell.angle_beta   90.00
_cell.angle_gamma   90.00
#
_symmetry.space_group_name_H-M   'P 1'
#
loop_
_entity.id
_entity.type
_entity.pdbx_description
1 polymer ?
#
loop_
_entity_poly.entity_id
_entity_poly.type
_entity_poly.pdbx_seq_one_letter_code
_entity_poly.pdbx_strand_id
1 'polypeptide(L)'
;MCIVLIFKRLSFVVGSELKLSILVFEHLKYLSEIYGNLNETMQKTSQQYDEVIAICRQLFMNKMKDYGCAWRILRLPSLTDQIFIKAQRIRSLQENEVRKVDEDESSEFIGIINYSIMALIQLEKGVVDQPDLDIDTAAELYDKHIGITKTLMENKNHDYGEAWREMRISSLTDLILQKLLRVKQIEDNKGKTIVSEGIDANYQDMINYSVFALILMKEQTAAN
;
A
#
# COMPACT_ATOMS: atom_id res chain seq x y z
N MET A 1 -60.31 14.35 37.72
CA MET A 1 -59.96 13.96 36.32
C MET A 1 -58.57 14.42 35.89
N CYS A 2 -58.02 15.55 36.37
CA CYS A 2 -56.69 16.05 35.97
C CYS A 2 -55.48 15.24 36.46
N ILE A 3 -55.51 14.66 37.67
CA ILE A 3 -54.34 13.95 38.25
C ILE A 3 -54.01 12.64 37.51
N VAL A 4 -55.03 11.90 37.07
CA VAL A 4 -54.85 10.64 36.32
C VAL A 4 -54.28 10.89 34.92
N LEU A 5 -54.64 12.00 34.29
CA LEU A 5 -54.07 12.42 33.00
C LEU A 5 -52.62 12.88 33.12
N ILE A 6 -52.27 13.58 34.22
CA ILE A 6 -50.88 13.97 34.51
C ILE A 6 -50.02 12.72 34.74
N PHE A 7 -50.48 11.75 35.55
CA PHE A 7 -49.76 10.49 35.77
C PHE A 7 -49.57 9.67 34.49
N LYS A 8 -50.61 9.52 33.66
CA LYS A 8 -50.48 8.83 32.36
C LYS A 8 -49.49 9.53 31.42
N ARG A 9 -49.45 10.86 31.43
CA ARG A 9 -48.52 11.66 30.61
C ARG A 9 -47.09 11.58 31.14
N LEU A 10 -46.91 11.58 32.47
CA LEU A 10 -45.60 11.41 33.12
C LEU A 10 -45.01 10.01 32.86
N SER A 11 -45.82 8.95 33.03
CA SER A 11 -45.38 7.57 32.77
C SER A 11 -45.03 7.32 31.30
N PHE A 12 -45.72 7.98 30.36
CA PHE A 12 -45.40 7.91 28.94
C PHE A 12 -44.08 8.62 28.60
N VAL A 13 -43.82 9.79 29.19
CA VAL A 13 -42.56 10.55 29.00
C VAL A 13 -41.37 9.77 29.56
N VAL A 14 -41.47 9.25 30.79
CA VAL A 14 -40.40 8.46 31.42
C VAL A 14 -40.13 7.16 30.65
N GLY A 15 -41.17 6.49 30.16
CA GLY A 15 -41.02 5.29 29.31
C GLY A 15 -40.39 5.57 27.95
N SER A 16 -40.60 6.78 27.40
CA SER A 16 -39.97 7.21 26.14
C SER A 16 -38.50 7.60 26.32
N GLU A 17 -38.14 8.27 27.43
CA GLU A 17 -36.75 8.60 27.76
C GLU A 17 -35.94 7.34 28.07
N LEU A 18 -36.50 6.39 28.84
CA LEU A 18 -35.82 5.13 29.16
C LEU A 18 -35.53 4.31 27.88
N LYS A 19 -36.50 4.23 26.96
CA LYS A 19 -36.32 3.59 25.64
C LYS A 19 -35.25 4.30 24.81
N LEU A 20 -35.22 5.64 24.83
CA LEU A 20 -34.21 6.41 24.11
C LEU A 20 -32.81 6.14 24.68
N SER A 21 -32.64 6.10 26.00
CA SER A 21 -31.36 5.78 26.63
C SER A 21 -30.89 4.34 26.38
N ILE A 22 -31.80 3.36 26.35
CA ILE A 22 -31.47 1.97 25.97
C ILE A 22 -31.00 1.90 24.52
N LEU A 23 -31.71 2.58 23.61
CA LEU A 23 -31.36 2.63 22.19
C LEU A 23 -29.98 3.28 21.96
N VAL A 24 -29.70 4.39 22.66
CA VAL A 24 -28.38 5.06 22.62
C VAL A 24 -27.29 4.13 23.16
N PHE A 25 -27.54 3.40 24.24
CA PHE A 25 -26.58 2.47 24.81
C PHE A 25 -26.29 1.27 23.89
N GLU A 26 -27.30 0.72 23.23
CA GLU A 26 -27.10 -0.32 22.20
C GLU A 26 -26.34 0.21 20.98
N HIS A 27 -26.62 1.44 20.55
CA HIS A 27 -25.87 2.08 19.45
C HIS A 27 -24.40 2.30 19.83
N LEU A 28 -24.12 2.73 21.07
CA LEU A 28 -22.76 2.90 21.58
C LEU A 28 -21.99 1.58 21.69
N LYS A 29 -22.67 0.49 22.10
CA LYS A 29 -22.08 -0.86 22.07
C LYS A 29 -21.74 -1.30 20.66
N TYR A 30 -22.68 -1.13 19.73
CA TYR A 30 -22.48 -1.48 18.32
C TYR A 30 -21.34 -0.68 17.69
N LEU A 31 -21.27 0.63 17.96
CA LEU A 31 -20.15 1.47 17.54
C LEU A 31 -18.84 1.00 18.17
N SER A 32 -18.81 0.69 19.46
CA SER A 32 -17.62 0.17 20.15
C SER A 32 -17.12 -1.15 19.54
N GLU A 33 -18.03 -2.05 19.16
CA GLU A 33 -17.68 -3.31 18.47
C GLU A 33 -17.12 -3.04 17.07
N ILE A 34 -17.74 -2.11 16.30
CA ILE A 34 -17.21 -1.71 14.98
C ILE A 34 -15.82 -1.10 15.10
N TYR A 35 -15.62 -0.16 16.03
CA TYR A 35 -14.31 0.48 16.26
C TYR A 35 -13.26 -0.54 16.74
N GLY A 36 -13.65 -1.49 17.58
CA GLY A 36 -12.79 -2.60 18.00
C GLY A 36 -12.32 -3.45 16.81
N ASN A 37 -13.27 -3.91 15.99
CA ASN A 37 -12.99 -4.73 14.82
C ASN A 37 -12.15 -3.99 13.76
N LEU A 38 -12.40 -2.69 13.56
CA LEU A 38 -11.62 -1.85 12.63
C LEU A 38 -10.15 -1.76 13.08
N ASN A 39 -9.92 -1.53 14.37
CA ASN A 39 -8.57 -1.45 14.94
C ASN A 39 -7.82 -2.79 14.82
N GLU A 40 -8.48 -3.92 15.10
CA GLU A 40 -7.87 -5.25 14.94
C GLU A 40 -7.49 -5.53 13.48
N THR A 41 -8.36 -5.14 12.54
CA THR A 41 -8.12 -5.34 11.10
C THR A 41 -6.94 -4.49 10.61
N MET A 42 -6.87 -3.21 11.01
CA MET A 42 -5.74 -2.34 10.67
C MET A 42 -4.41 -2.83 11.27
N GLN A 43 -4.44 -3.35 12.51
CA GLN A 43 -3.25 -3.96 13.12
C GLN A 43 -2.76 -5.18 12.32
N LYS A 44 -3.68 -6.03 11.85
CA LYS A 44 -3.35 -7.17 11.00
C LYS A 44 -2.69 -6.71 9.68
N THR A 45 -3.24 -5.71 9.01
CA THR A 45 -2.64 -5.18 7.76
C THR A 45 -1.24 -4.62 7.99
N SER A 46 -1.05 -3.82 9.04
CA SER A 46 0.25 -3.23 9.35
C SER A 46 1.32 -4.31 9.58
N GLN A 47 0.95 -5.41 10.26
CA GLN A 47 1.84 -6.56 10.44
C GLN A 47 2.13 -7.29 9.12
N GLN A 48 1.11 -7.58 8.30
CA GLN A 48 1.31 -8.23 7.00
C GLN A 48 2.18 -7.39 6.06
N TYR A 49 2.05 -6.06 6.13
CA TYR A 49 2.91 -5.12 5.42
C TYR A 49 4.37 -5.30 5.84
N ASP A 50 4.64 -5.31 7.15
CA ASP A 50 6.01 -5.46 7.68
C ASP A 50 6.64 -6.81 7.30
N GLU A 51 5.86 -7.89 7.27
CA GLU A 51 6.33 -9.21 6.82
C GLU A 51 6.77 -9.18 5.35
N VAL A 52 6.00 -8.55 4.47
CA VAL A 52 6.35 -8.40 3.04
C VAL A 52 7.59 -7.54 2.90
N ILE A 53 7.65 -6.40 3.61
CA ILE A 53 8.79 -5.49 3.54
C ILE A 53 10.07 -6.15 4.05
N ALA A 54 10.00 -6.98 5.09
CA ALA A 54 11.17 -7.69 5.60
C ALA A 54 11.84 -8.57 4.52
N ILE A 55 11.03 -9.27 3.70
CA ILE A 55 11.52 -10.08 2.57
C ILE A 55 12.17 -9.19 1.51
N CYS A 56 11.50 -8.09 1.14
CA CYS A 56 12.00 -7.15 0.12
C CYS A 56 13.32 -6.51 0.54
N ARG A 57 13.38 -6.06 1.80
CA ARG A 57 14.57 -5.45 2.42
C ARG A 57 15.72 -6.44 2.49
N GLN A 58 15.47 -7.68 2.91
CA GLN A 58 16.52 -8.70 2.97
C GLN A 58 17.14 -8.94 1.58
N LEU A 59 16.32 -9.04 0.54
CA LEU A 59 16.81 -9.18 -0.84
C LEU A 59 17.59 -7.95 -1.30
N PHE A 60 17.10 -6.75 -1.02
CA PHE A 60 17.79 -5.49 -1.33
C PHE A 60 19.18 -5.44 -0.68
N MET A 61 19.26 -5.74 0.62
CA MET A 61 20.51 -5.73 1.39
C MET A 61 21.49 -6.81 0.92
N ASN A 62 21.01 -8.01 0.58
CA ASN A 62 21.87 -9.06 0.04
C ASN A 62 22.50 -8.63 -1.29
N LYS A 63 21.71 -8.02 -2.17
CA LYS A 63 22.20 -7.46 -3.44
C LYS A 63 23.28 -6.38 -3.24
N MET A 64 23.12 -5.52 -2.22
CA MET A 64 24.16 -4.53 -1.89
C MET A 64 25.44 -5.17 -1.35
N LYS A 65 25.35 -6.32 -0.66
CA LYS A 65 26.54 -7.05 -0.22
C LYS A 65 27.29 -7.69 -1.39
N ASP A 66 26.56 -8.19 -2.39
CA ASP A 66 27.15 -8.88 -3.54
C ASP A 66 27.87 -7.93 -4.50
N TYR A 67 27.29 -6.75 -4.78
CA TYR A 67 27.81 -5.84 -5.81
C TYR A 67 27.68 -4.35 -5.48
N GLY A 68 27.48 -4.01 -4.21
CA GLY A 68 27.37 -2.62 -3.74
C GLY A 68 26.18 -1.86 -4.34
N CYS A 69 26.21 -0.54 -4.19
CA CYS A 69 25.17 0.35 -4.71
C CYS A 69 25.37 0.71 -6.20
N ALA A 70 25.70 -0.28 -7.04
CA ALA A 70 25.97 -0.09 -8.48
C ALA A 70 24.82 0.64 -9.22
N TRP A 71 23.59 0.48 -8.74
CA TRP A 71 22.39 1.11 -9.27
C TRP A 71 22.35 2.64 -9.14
N ARG A 72 23.21 3.25 -8.32
CA ARG A 72 23.27 4.71 -8.12
C ARG A 72 23.61 5.50 -9.38
N ILE A 73 24.19 4.83 -10.38
CA ILE A 73 24.43 5.42 -11.70
C ILE A 73 23.19 5.45 -12.61
N LEU A 74 22.13 4.72 -12.24
CA LEU A 74 20.91 4.65 -13.04
C LEU A 74 20.17 5.98 -12.97
N ARG A 75 19.85 6.52 -14.13
CA ARG A 75 18.95 7.66 -14.25
C ARG A 75 17.52 7.23 -13.89
N LEU A 76 16.71 8.19 -13.45
CA LEU A 76 15.33 7.92 -13.05
C LEU A 76 14.51 7.18 -14.14
N PRO A 77 14.55 7.56 -15.45
CA PRO A 77 13.83 6.83 -16.48
C PRO A 77 14.26 5.36 -16.60
N SER A 78 15.54 5.06 -16.34
CA SER A 78 16.03 3.67 -16.36
C SER A 78 15.44 2.86 -15.22
N LEU A 79 15.27 3.45 -14.03
CA LEU A 79 14.57 2.80 -12.91
C LEU A 79 13.09 2.62 -13.21
N THR A 80 12.43 3.63 -13.79
CA THR A 80 11.04 3.55 -14.26
C THR A 80 10.85 2.40 -15.27
N ASP A 81 11.79 2.24 -16.20
CA ASP A 81 11.76 1.15 -17.18
C ASP A 81 11.99 -0.23 -16.54
N GLN A 82 12.86 -0.33 -15.52
CA GLN A 82 13.00 -1.58 -14.76
C GLN A 82 11.67 -1.98 -14.11
N ILE A 83 10.96 -1.04 -13.48
CA ILE A 83 9.65 -1.31 -12.88
C ILE A 83 8.64 -1.70 -13.96
N PHE A 84 8.64 -1.02 -15.11
CA PHE A 84 7.76 -1.33 -16.23
C PHE A 84 7.95 -2.73 -16.78
N ILE A 85 9.19 -3.20 -16.96
CA ILE A 85 9.48 -4.56 -17.41
C ILE A 85 8.85 -5.60 -16.47
N LYS A 86 8.96 -5.38 -15.16
CA LYS A 86 8.38 -6.27 -14.14
C LYS A 86 6.86 -6.30 -14.19
N ALA A 87 6.23 -5.13 -14.21
CA ALA A 87 4.78 -5.02 -14.29
C ALA A 87 4.22 -5.64 -15.59
N GLN A 88 4.91 -5.45 -16.71
CA GLN A 88 4.57 -6.11 -17.98
C GLN A 88 4.69 -7.62 -17.90
N ARG A 89 5.74 -8.13 -17.24
CA ARG A 89 5.91 -9.57 -17.04
C ARG A 89 4.79 -10.15 -16.18
N ILE A 90 4.42 -9.49 -15.09
CA ILE A 90 3.28 -9.90 -14.24
C ILE A 90 2.01 -9.99 -15.08
N ARG A 91 1.66 -8.93 -15.81
CA ARG A 91 0.48 -8.97 -16.70
C ARG A 91 0.54 -10.11 -17.71
N SER A 92 1.70 -10.33 -18.33
CA SER A 92 1.89 -11.45 -19.26
C SER A 92 1.67 -12.81 -18.57
N LEU A 93 2.11 -12.99 -17.33
CA LEU A 93 1.88 -14.21 -16.55
C LEU A 93 0.41 -14.39 -16.14
N GLN A 94 -0.32 -13.29 -15.97
CA GLN A 94 -1.74 -13.27 -15.62
C GLN A 94 -2.65 -13.52 -16.84
N GLU A 95 -2.23 -13.12 -18.04
CA GLU A 95 -2.98 -13.29 -19.29
C GLU A 95 -2.70 -14.63 -20.00
N ASN A 96 -1.51 -15.21 -19.83
CA ASN A 96 -1.14 -16.43 -20.56
C ASN A 96 -1.74 -17.69 -19.91
N GLU A 97 -2.60 -18.40 -20.66
CA GLU A 97 -3.16 -19.71 -20.27
C GLU A 97 -2.10 -20.83 -20.21
N VAL A 98 -1.04 -20.74 -21.01
CA VAL A 98 0.02 -21.76 -21.10
C VAL A 98 1.35 -21.17 -20.63
N ARG A 99 1.84 -21.68 -19.49
CA ARG A 99 3.14 -21.31 -18.92
C ARG A 99 4.20 -22.32 -19.36
N LYS A 100 5.28 -21.83 -19.99
CA LYS A 100 6.45 -22.66 -20.37
C LYS A 100 7.46 -22.82 -19.24
N VAL A 101 7.43 -21.92 -18.26
CA VAL A 101 8.28 -21.93 -17.06
C VAL A 101 7.36 -21.68 -15.87
N ASP A 102 7.53 -22.46 -14.81
CA ASP A 102 6.78 -22.31 -13.56
C ASP A 102 7.43 -21.17 -12.74
N GLU A 103 7.12 -19.93 -13.12
CA GLU A 103 7.64 -18.74 -12.48
C GLU A 103 6.53 -18.01 -11.72
N ASP A 104 6.85 -17.68 -10.47
CA ASP A 104 5.99 -16.97 -9.54
C ASP A 104 6.07 -15.45 -9.76
N GLU A 105 4.90 -14.82 -9.96
CA GLU A 105 4.76 -13.37 -10.12
C GLU A 105 5.15 -12.59 -8.86
N SER A 106 5.19 -13.24 -7.67
CA SER A 106 5.62 -12.62 -6.41
C SER A 106 7.03 -12.01 -6.52
N SER A 107 7.94 -12.69 -7.22
CA SER A 107 9.31 -12.23 -7.42
C SER A 107 9.39 -10.90 -8.19
N GLU A 108 8.42 -10.65 -9.07
CA GLU A 108 8.33 -9.42 -9.84
C GLU A 108 7.71 -8.28 -9.04
N PHE A 109 6.71 -8.56 -8.19
CA PHE A 109 6.19 -7.57 -7.24
C PHE A 109 7.27 -7.11 -6.24
N ILE A 110 8.08 -8.04 -5.70
CA ILE A 110 9.24 -7.69 -4.86
C ILE A 110 10.21 -6.78 -5.62
N GLY A 111 10.44 -7.08 -6.90
CA GLY A 111 11.26 -6.24 -7.76
C GLY A 111 10.68 -4.84 -7.94
N ILE A 112 9.37 -4.69 -8.16
CA ILE A 112 8.69 -3.39 -8.26
C ILE A 112 8.92 -2.56 -7.00
N ILE A 113 8.78 -3.17 -5.82
CA ILE A 113 9.02 -2.49 -4.53
C ILE A 113 10.45 -1.95 -4.47
N ASN A 114 11.44 -2.82 -4.69
CA ASN A 114 12.85 -2.44 -4.55
C ASN A 114 13.28 -1.39 -5.59
N TYR A 115 12.87 -1.51 -6.85
CA TYR A 115 13.19 -0.50 -7.87
C TYR A 115 12.47 0.83 -7.64
N SER A 116 11.24 0.81 -7.09
CA SER A 116 10.52 2.03 -6.70
C SER A 116 11.22 2.75 -5.56
N ILE A 117 11.74 2.02 -4.56
CA ILE A 117 12.55 2.61 -3.49
C ILE A 117 13.84 3.22 -4.04
N MET A 118 14.53 2.53 -4.94
CA MET A 118 15.72 3.08 -5.61
C MET A 118 15.39 4.36 -6.38
N ALA A 119 14.23 4.43 -7.02
CA ALA A 119 13.75 5.62 -7.73
C ALA A 119 13.46 6.78 -6.77
N LEU A 120 12.83 6.51 -5.63
CA LEU A 120 12.62 7.49 -4.56
C LEU A 120 13.94 8.03 -4.00
N ILE A 121 14.92 7.15 -3.76
CA ILE A 121 16.25 7.57 -3.32
C ILE A 121 16.93 8.43 -4.39
N GLN A 122 16.75 8.11 -5.68
CA GLN A 122 17.30 8.94 -6.76
C GLN A 122 16.63 10.31 -6.88
N LEU A 123 15.32 10.39 -6.64
CA LEU A 123 14.62 11.66 -6.57
C LEU A 123 15.16 12.55 -5.45
N GLU A 124 15.52 11.95 -4.31
CA GLU A 124 16.06 12.68 -3.16
C GLU A 124 17.53 13.08 -3.34
N LYS A 125 18.39 12.14 -3.76
CA LYS A 125 19.85 12.35 -3.77
C LYS A 125 20.40 12.86 -5.10
N GLY A 126 19.65 12.70 -6.19
CA GLY A 126 20.15 12.91 -7.54
C GLY A 126 21.07 11.80 -8.02
N VAL A 127 21.27 11.76 -9.34
CA VAL A 127 22.11 10.76 -10.03
C VAL A 127 23.59 11.09 -9.87
N VAL A 128 24.41 10.05 -9.76
CA VAL A 128 25.87 10.15 -9.63
C VAL A 128 26.57 9.32 -10.71
N ASP A 129 27.80 9.66 -11.09
CA ASP A 129 28.54 8.95 -12.13
C ASP A 129 29.23 7.67 -11.61
N GLN A 130 29.35 7.51 -10.30
CA GLN A 130 29.92 6.35 -9.62
C GLN A 130 29.12 6.05 -8.34
N PRO A 131 29.02 4.77 -7.92
CA PRO A 131 28.35 4.41 -6.67
C PRO A 131 28.93 5.17 -5.47
N ASP A 132 28.05 5.87 -4.75
CA ASP A 132 28.42 6.81 -3.69
C ASP A 132 27.85 6.46 -2.31
N LEU A 133 27.11 5.35 -2.20
CA LEU A 133 26.49 4.89 -0.97
C LEU A 133 27.18 3.63 -0.42
N ASP A 134 27.41 3.62 0.89
CA ASP A 134 27.67 2.40 1.63
C ASP A 134 26.37 1.66 1.99
N ILE A 135 26.51 0.46 2.54
CA ILE A 135 25.41 -0.45 2.84
C ILE A 135 24.50 0.13 3.94
N ASP A 136 25.08 0.74 4.96
CA ASP A 136 24.33 1.27 6.11
C ASP A 136 23.49 2.49 5.70
N THR A 137 24.09 3.41 4.94
CA THR A 137 23.39 4.57 4.38
C THR A 137 22.27 4.15 3.43
N ALA A 138 22.52 3.12 2.59
CA ALA A 138 21.49 2.58 1.71
C ALA A 138 20.33 1.95 2.49
N ALA A 139 20.61 1.30 3.62
CA ALA A 139 19.60 0.73 4.51
C ALA A 139 18.74 1.82 5.17
N GLU A 140 19.37 2.88 5.69
CA GLU A 140 18.66 4.01 6.29
C GLU A 140 17.72 4.69 5.31
N LEU A 141 18.19 4.91 4.07
CA LEU A 141 17.38 5.48 2.99
C LEU A 141 16.22 4.57 2.58
N TYR A 142 16.46 3.26 2.52
CA TYR A 142 15.41 2.27 2.27
C TYR A 142 14.33 2.35 3.36
N ASP A 143 14.74 2.30 4.63
CA ASP A 143 13.84 2.31 5.79
C ASP A 143 13.04 3.62 5.89
N LYS A 144 13.68 4.75 5.55
CA LYS A 144 13.02 6.06 5.44
C LYS A 144 11.88 6.04 4.43
N HIS A 145 12.13 5.61 3.20
CA HIS A 145 11.09 5.62 2.16
C HIS A 145 9.99 4.59 2.43
N ILE A 146 10.31 3.44 3.02
CA ILE A 146 9.32 2.50 3.52
C ILE A 146 8.43 3.14 4.59
N GLY A 147 9.01 3.84 5.57
CA GLY A 147 8.23 4.50 6.63
C GLY A 147 7.24 5.52 6.09
N ILE A 148 7.66 6.33 5.11
CA ILE A 148 6.79 7.29 4.41
C ILE A 148 5.66 6.55 3.69
N THR A 149 5.99 5.48 2.97
CA THR A 149 5.04 4.73 2.14
C THR A 149 4.02 3.96 2.97
N LYS A 150 4.45 3.40 4.11
CA LYS A 150 3.59 2.74 5.10
C LYS A 150 2.63 3.74 5.74
N THR A 151 3.13 4.91 6.15
CA THR A 151 2.27 5.98 6.70
C THR A 151 1.20 6.41 5.68
N LEU A 152 1.58 6.55 4.40
CA LEU A 152 0.64 6.87 3.32
C LEU A 152 -0.44 5.78 3.20
N MET A 153 -0.05 4.50 3.28
CA MET A 153 -0.96 3.37 3.25
C MET A 153 -1.94 3.39 4.42
N GLU A 154 -1.45 3.59 5.65
CA GLU A 154 -2.27 3.62 6.86
C GLU A 154 -3.31 4.75 6.81
N ASN A 155 -2.90 5.94 6.35
CA ASN A 155 -3.80 7.07 6.13
C ASN A 155 -4.88 6.75 5.08
N LYS A 156 -4.50 6.16 3.94
CA LYS A 156 -5.46 5.76 2.90
C LYS A 156 -6.40 4.66 3.38
N ASN A 157 -5.92 3.69 4.15
CA ASN A 157 -6.75 2.62 4.68
C ASN A 157 -7.79 3.14 5.67
N HIS A 158 -7.43 4.14 6.49
CA HIS A 158 -8.38 4.85 7.33
C HIS A 158 -9.50 5.52 6.50
N ASP A 159 -9.16 6.13 5.36
CA ASP A 159 -10.12 6.85 4.53
C ASP A 159 -11.00 5.94 3.66
N TYR A 160 -10.49 4.78 3.22
CA TYR A 160 -11.15 3.88 2.27
C TYR A 160 -11.57 2.52 2.84
N GLY A 161 -11.33 2.25 4.13
CA GLY A 161 -11.75 1.02 4.81
C GLY A 161 -11.11 -0.26 4.26
N GLU A 162 -9.83 -0.21 3.89
CA GLU A 162 -9.08 -1.35 3.31
C GLU A 162 -9.71 -2.00 2.08
N ALA A 163 -10.45 -1.23 1.25
CA ALA A 163 -11.12 -1.73 0.05
C ALA A 163 -10.23 -2.55 -0.91
N TRP A 164 -8.90 -2.37 -0.83
CA TRP A 164 -7.92 -3.16 -1.58
C TRP A 164 -7.96 -4.66 -1.27
N ARG A 165 -8.43 -5.08 -0.08
CA ARG A 165 -8.55 -6.50 0.29
C ARG A 165 -9.55 -7.27 -0.59
N GLU A 166 -10.54 -6.57 -1.14
CA GLU A 166 -11.54 -7.14 -2.05
C GLU A 166 -11.15 -7.00 -3.53
N MET A 167 -9.97 -6.45 -3.81
CA MET A 167 -9.50 -6.27 -5.18
C MET A 167 -8.85 -7.53 -5.74
N ARG A 168 -8.88 -7.67 -7.07
CA ARG A 168 -8.13 -8.71 -7.78
C ARG A 168 -6.66 -8.32 -7.85
N ILE A 169 -5.77 -9.31 -7.74
CA ILE A 169 -4.32 -9.09 -7.93
C ILE A 169 -4.03 -8.48 -9.31
N SER A 170 -4.73 -8.92 -10.37
CA SER A 170 -4.59 -8.33 -11.70
C SER A 170 -5.00 -6.85 -11.77
N SER A 171 -6.00 -6.43 -10.99
CA SER A 171 -6.38 -5.02 -10.89
C SER A 171 -5.28 -4.18 -10.23
N LEU A 172 -4.56 -4.73 -9.25
CA LEU A 172 -3.40 -4.07 -8.66
C LEU A 172 -2.25 -3.95 -9.68
N THR A 173 -2.01 -4.98 -10.50
CA THR A 173 -1.07 -4.92 -11.62
C THR A 173 -1.41 -3.77 -12.57
N ASP A 174 -2.69 -3.64 -12.97
CA ASP A 174 -3.13 -2.60 -13.89
C ASP A 174 -3.00 -1.19 -13.31
N LEU A 175 -3.25 -1.01 -12.00
CA LEU A 175 -3.01 0.26 -11.31
C LEU A 175 -1.53 0.64 -11.30
N ILE A 176 -0.63 -0.33 -11.08
CA ILE A 176 0.82 -0.11 -11.18
C ILE A 176 1.20 0.34 -12.60
N LEU A 177 0.70 -0.35 -13.62
CA LEU A 177 0.96 -0.01 -15.02
C LEU A 177 0.43 1.37 -15.40
N GLN A 178 -0.76 1.74 -14.93
CA GLN A 178 -1.30 3.10 -15.13
C GLN A 178 -0.38 4.16 -14.51
N LYS A 179 0.08 3.95 -13.27
CA LYS A 179 0.99 4.87 -12.58
C LYS A 179 2.34 4.96 -13.31
N LEU A 180 2.86 3.85 -13.84
CA LEU A 180 4.10 3.83 -14.63
C LEU A 180 3.97 4.67 -15.91
N LEU A 181 2.88 4.48 -16.66
CA LEU A 181 2.63 5.28 -17.87
C LEU A 181 2.53 6.77 -17.55
N ARG A 182 1.95 7.12 -16.39
CA ARG A 182 1.92 8.50 -15.90
C ARG A 182 3.31 9.04 -15.59
N VAL A 183 4.14 8.30 -14.84
CA VAL A 183 5.52 8.71 -14.51
C VAL A 183 6.34 8.94 -15.78
N LYS A 184 6.30 8.00 -16.73
CA LYS A 184 7.00 8.15 -18.02
C LYS A 184 6.60 9.42 -18.76
N GLN A 185 5.30 9.72 -18.80
CA GLN A 185 4.81 10.95 -19.43
C GLN A 185 5.32 12.22 -18.71
N ILE A 186 5.43 12.20 -17.38
CA ILE A 186 5.97 13.32 -16.60
C ILE A 186 7.47 13.48 -16.88
N GLU A 187 8.23 12.38 -16.90
CA GLU A 187 9.66 12.35 -17.23
C GLU A 187 9.92 12.89 -18.64
N ASP A 188 9.15 12.45 -19.64
CA ASP A 188 9.24 12.90 -21.04
C ASP A 188 8.92 14.40 -21.17
N ASN A 189 8.00 14.90 -20.34
CA ASN A 189 7.68 16.33 -20.23
C ASN A 189 8.69 17.12 -19.40
N LYS A 190 9.82 16.52 -19.00
CA LYS A 190 10.86 17.12 -18.15
C LYS A 190 10.29 17.67 -16.83
N GLY A 191 9.34 16.96 -16.24
CA GLY A 191 8.67 17.36 -14.99
C GLY A 191 7.65 18.49 -15.14
N LYS A 192 7.36 18.96 -16.36
CA LYS A 192 6.34 19.99 -16.58
C LYS A 192 4.95 19.39 -16.53
N THR A 193 4.20 19.71 -15.48
CA THR A 193 2.82 19.27 -15.31
C THR A 193 1.91 20.45 -15.00
N ILE A 194 0.70 20.47 -15.60
CA ILE A 194 -0.30 21.52 -15.34
C ILE A 194 -1.03 21.25 -14.01
N VAL A 195 -1.39 19.98 -13.76
CA VAL A 195 -2.09 19.50 -12.57
C VAL A 195 -1.62 18.06 -12.30
N SER A 196 -0.44 17.86 -11.73
CA SER A 196 0.02 16.52 -11.35
C SER A 196 0.47 16.48 -9.90
N GLU A 197 0.14 15.38 -9.24
CA GLU A 197 0.85 14.89 -8.06
C GLU A 197 2.33 14.66 -8.42
N GLY A 198 3.22 14.77 -7.44
CA GLY A 198 4.65 14.54 -7.63
C GLY A 198 4.96 13.13 -8.17
N ILE A 199 6.12 12.97 -8.81
CA ILE A 199 6.57 11.67 -9.33
C ILE A 199 6.72 10.65 -8.18
N ASP A 200 7.17 11.12 -7.02
CA ASP A 200 7.32 10.37 -5.77
C ASP A 200 6.03 9.67 -5.33
N ALA A 201 4.89 10.38 -5.34
CA ALA A 201 3.59 9.83 -4.97
C ALA A 201 3.21 8.61 -5.84
N ASN A 202 3.60 8.62 -7.11
CA ASN A 202 3.33 7.51 -8.01
C ASN A 202 4.17 6.27 -7.67
N TYR A 203 5.45 6.43 -7.32
CA TYR A 203 6.27 5.30 -6.86
C TYR A 203 5.79 4.74 -5.51
N GLN A 204 5.37 5.62 -4.59
CA GLN A 204 4.80 5.20 -3.30
C GLN A 204 3.52 4.37 -3.50
N ASP A 205 2.65 4.78 -4.42
CA ASP A 205 1.46 4.00 -4.78
C ASP A 205 1.84 2.64 -5.40
N MET A 206 2.83 2.58 -6.29
CA MET A 206 3.31 1.31 -6.87
C MET A 206 3.84 0.34 -5.80
N ILE A 207 4.56 0.84 -4.79
CA ILE A 207 5.03 0.05 -3.65
C ILE A 207 3.81 -0.53 -2.91
N ASN A 208 2.85 0.31 -2.52
CA ASN A 208 1.68 -0.14 -1.77
C ASN A 208 0.84 -1.16 -2.54
N TYR A 209 0.57 -0.94 -3.83
CA TYR A 209 -0.15 -1.93 -4.65
C TYR A 209 0.60 -3.26 -4.78
N SER A 210 1.94 -3.21 -4.85
CA SER A 210 2.75 -4.43 -4.88
C SER A 210 2.73 -5.17 -3.55
N VAL A 211 2.75 -4.46 -2.42
CA VAL A 211 2.59 -5.08 -1.10
C VAL A 211 1.22 -5.70 -0.95
N PHE A 212 0.15 -5.01 -1.36
CA PHE A 212 -1.21 -5.55 -1.34
C PHE A 212 -1.34 -6.83 -2.16
N ALA A 213 -0.74 -6.87 -3.36
CA ALA A 213 -0.72 -8.06 -4.20
C ALA A 213 -0.05 -9.23 -3.48
N LEU A 214 1.12 -9.03 -2.88
CA LEU A 214 1.85 -10.06 -2.13
C LEU A 214 1.07 -10.56 -0.91
N ILE A 215 0.35 -9.68 -0.21
CA ILE A 215 -0.53 -10.08 0.91
C ILE A 215 -1.66 -10.97 0.40
N LEU A 216 -2.36 -10.55 -0.66
CA LEU A 216 -3.47 -11.32 -1.24
C LEU A 216 -3.02 -12.70 -1.76
N MET A 217 -1.86 -12.77 -2.41
CA MET A 217 -1.26 -14.03 -2.88
C MET A 217 -0.97 -14.99 -1.73
N LYS A 218 -0.43 -14.47 -0.62
CA LYS A 218 -0.16 -15.26 0.60
C LYS A 218 -1.46 -15.77 1.22
N GLU A 219 -2.49 -14.93 1.30
CA GLU A 219 -3.81 -15.31 1.84
C GLU A 219 -4.50 -16.37 0.98
N GLN A 220 -4.44 -16.26 -0.35
CA GLN A 220 -4.97 -17.28 -1.28
C GLN A 220 -4.24 -18.61 -1.16
N THR A 221 -2.93 -18.59 -0.95
CA THR A 221 -2.14 -19.81 -0.75
C THR A 221 -2.47 -20.50 0.58
N ALA A 222 -2.71 -19.73 1.64
CA ALA A 222 -3.06 -20.27 2.96
C ALA A 222 -4.51 -20.83 3.03
N ALA A 223 -5.38 -20.44 2.11
CA ALA A 223 -6.77 -20.90 2.03
C ALA A 223 -6.94 -22.21 1.24
N ASN A 224 -5.91 -22.62 0.49
CA ASN A 224 -5.87 -23.86 -0.32
C ASN A 224 -5.14 -24.98 0.41
#